data_AF-A0A6N9Z3C7-F1
#
_entry.id   AF-A0A6N9Z3C7-F1
#
_cell.length_a   1.000
_cell.length_b   1.000
_cell.length_c   1.000
_cell.angle_alpha   90.00
_cell.angle_beta   90.00
_cell.angle_gamma   90.00
#
_symmetry.space_group_name_H-M   'P 1'
#
loop_
_entity.id
_entity.type
_entity.pdbx_description
1 polymer ?
#
loop_
_entity_poly.entity_id
_entity_poly.type
_entity_poly.pdbx_seq_one_letter_code
_entity_poly.pdbx_strand_id
1 'polypeptide(L)'
;MLLAQIISFVFAGSYGLADWIGLISGICIVFNLILVDRGRLTNYLWGFLGCATWLWVAVLNHLVGDIFSQIFYVVMQFVGVYVWQRQLDRQKSAGSDASAVGSAEVKARNITWWQGLLAVVFTVAVYLIVVFTSHATGGVQIWLDGTLLPLGIIGQVLMTYGYRSQWIAWLLLDVIKVVIWWNQLAAGGPGAMSMFVLQVVMLVNGFYGTWVWFHKDSVSAAAERASEQPVAAQPAVAKA
;
A
#
# COMPACT_ATOMS: atom_id res chain seq x y z
N MET A 1 -9.33 -10.37 -4.44
CA MET A 1 -7.92 -10.28 -4.01
C MET A 1 -7.40 -11.63 -3.50
N LEU A 2 -7.96 -12.21 -2.42
CA LEU A 2 -7.51 -13.52 -1.90
C LEU A 2 -7.64 -14.67 -2.90
N LEU A 3 -8.78 -14.78 -3.59
CA LEU A 3 -8.96 -15.81 -4.62
C LEU A 3 -7.94 -15.71 -5.75
N ALA A 4 -7.56 -14.49 -6.15
CA ALA A 4 -6.54 -14.29 -7.17
C ALA A 4 -5.18 -14.84 -6.74
N GLN A 5 -4.82 -14.72 -5.46
CA GLN A 5 -3.59 -15.31 -4.92
C GLN A 5 -3.61 -16.83 -4.96
N ILE A 6 -4.68 -17.44 -4.46
CA ILE A 6 -4.83 -18.91 -4.45
C ILE A 6 -4.83 -19.46 -5.87
N ILE A 7 -5.58 -18.83 -6.78
CA ILE A 7 -5.64 -19.22 -8.19
C ILE A 7 -4.24 -19.10 -8.82
N SER A 8 -3.55 -17.98 -8.64
CA SER A 8 -2.21 -17.77 -9.21
C SER A 8 -1.21 -18.85 -8.79
N PHE A 9 -1.28 -19.29 -7.53
CA PHE A 9 -0.42 -20.34 -7.00
C PHE A 9 -0.72 -21.71 -7.61
N VAL A 10 -2.01 -22.05 -7.79
CA VAL A 10 -2.42 -23.28 -8.48
C VAL A 10 -1.95 -23.28 -9.94
N PHE A 11 -2.04 -22.13 -10.61
CA PHE A 11 -1.62 -21.98 -12.01
C PHE A 11 -0.10 -21.85 -12.21
N ALA A 12 0.65 -21.52 -11.16
CA ALA A 12 2.12 -21.45 -11.23
C ALA A 12 2.73 -22.80 -11.62
N GLY A 13 2.10 -23.91 -11.23
CA GLY A 13 2.54 -25.27 -11.57
C GLY A 13 3.83 -25.72 -10.88
N SER A 14 4.54 -24.80 -10.20
CA SER A 14 5.66 -25.07 -9.29
C SER A 14 5.22 -24.84 -7.84
N TYR A 15 5.62 -25.75 -6.96
CA TYR A 15 5.25 -25.76 -5.53
C TYR A 15 6.49 -25.75 -4.64
N GLY A 16 7.54 -25.08 -5.09
CA GLY A 16 8.78 -24.93 -4.35
C GLY A 16 8.62 -24.03 -3.13
N LEU A 17 9.62 -24.03 -2.25
CA LEU A 17 9.61 -23.20 -1.05
C LEU A 17 9.38 -21.71 -1.37
N ALA A 18 9.96 -21.19 -2.46
CA ALA A 18 9.77 -19.80 -2.89
C ALA A 18 8.33 -19.49 -3.30
N ASP A 19 7.65 -20.43 -3.94
CA ASP A 19 6.25 -20.28 -4.38
C ASP A 19 5.32 -20.24 -3.16
N TRP A 20 5.57 -21.09 -2.16
CA TRP A 20 4.84 -21.07 -0.89
C TRP A 20 5.04 -19.75 -0.14
N ILE A 21 6.28 -19.24 -0.07
CA ILE A 21 6.55 -17.95 0.57
C ILE A 21 5.89 -16.80 -0.21
N GLY A 22 5.90 -16.85 -1.55
CA GLY A 22 5.19 -15.88 -2.39
C GLY A 22 3.69 -15.87 -2.14
N LEU A 23 3.06 -17.05 -2.03
CA LEU A 23 1.64 -17.16 -1.67
C LEU A 23 1.36 -16.60 -0.27
N ILE A 24 2.18 -16.95 0.72
CA ILE A 24 2.02 -16.46 2.10
C ILE A 24 2.12 -14.93 2.12
N SER A 25 3.12 -14.36 1.42
CA SER A 25 3.27 -12.92 1.29
C SER A 25 2.02 -12.28 0.70
N GLY A 26 1.52 -12.81 -0.43
CA GLY A 26 0.30 -12.33 -1.07
C GLY A 26 -0.93 -12.38 -0.16
N ILE A 27 -1.13 -13.47 0.59
CA ILE A 27 -2.24 -13.60 1.54
C ILE A 27 -2.11 -12.58 2.68
N CYS A 28 -0.93 -12.47 3.30
CA CYS A 28 -0.67 -11.55 4.40
C CYS A 28 -0.90 -10.08 3.98
N ILE A 29 -0.40 -9.68 2.81
CA ILE A 29 -0.60 -8.32 2.29
C ILE A 29 -2.08 -8.05 2.00
N VAL A 30 -2.83 -9.00 1.44
CA VAL A 30 -4.27 -8.81 1.23
C VAL A 30 -5.02 -8.67 2.55
N PHE A 31 -4.69 -9.45 3.59
CA PHE A 31 -5.26 -9.25 4.93
C PHE A 31 -4.90 -7.90 5.54
N ASN A 32 -3.65 -7.45 5.36
CA ASN A 32 -3.22 -6.12 5.80
C ASN A 32 -4.09 -5.03 5.17
N LEU A 33 -4.29 -5.04 3.85
CA LEU A 33 -5.13 -4.07 3.14
C LEU A 33 -6.57 -4.05 3.66
N ILE A 34 -7.21 -5.22 3.80
CA ILE A 34 -8.58 -5.33 4.31
C ILE A 34 -8.69 -4.76 5.73
N LEU A 35 -7.70 -4.99 6.59
CA LEU A 35 -7.72 -4.53 7.99
C LEU A 35 -7.39 -3.05 8.13
N VAL A 36 -6.54 -2.51 7.26
CA VAL A 36 -6.30 -1.07 7.13
C VAL A 36 -7.60 -0.35 6.81
N ASP A 37 -8.37 -0.84 5.82
CA ASP A 37 -9.66 -0.25 5.44
C ASP A 37 -10.69 -0.29 6.58
N ARG A 38 -10.56 -1.26 7.48
CA ARG A 38 -11.40 -1.42 8.68
C ARG A 38 -10.88 -0.65 9.89
N GLY A 39 -9.77 0.08 9.79
CA GLY A 39 -9.19 0.83 10.90
C GLY A 39 -8.61 -0.04 12.03
N ARG A 40 -8.30 -1.33 11.77
CA ARG A 40 -7.89 -2.28 12.81
C ARG A 40 -6.38 -2.31 13.01
N LEU A 41 -5.91 -2.12 14.25
CA LEU A 41 -4.48 -2.16 14.59
C LEU A 41 -3.79 -3.49 14.22
N THR A 42 -4.54 -4.60 14.18
CA THR A 42 -4.02 -5.91 13.76
C THR A 42 -3.49 -5.93 12.32
N ASN A 43 -3.85 -4.94 11.49
CA ASN A 43 -3.28 -4.78 10.14
C ASN A 43 -1.74 -4.84 10.15
N TYR A 44 -1.08 -4.21 11.14
CA TYR A 44 0.38 -4.09 11.18
C TYR A 44 1.08 -5.43 11.40
N LEU A 45 0.43 -6.38 12.11
CA LEU A 45 0.92 -7.74 12.23
C LEU A 45 0.94 -8.43 10.85
N TRP A 46 -0.15 -8.31 10.10
CA TRP A 46 -0.25 -8.88 8.76
C TRP A 46 0.68 -8.18 7.76
N GLY A 47 0.86 -6.86 7.91
CA GLY A 47 1.81 -6.08 7.13
C GLY A 47 3.26 -6.52 7.39
N PHE A 48 3.61 -6.75 8.66
CA PHE A 48 4.93 -7.25 9.04
C PHE A 48 5.20 -8.63 8.44
N LEU A 49 4.28 -9.58 8.61
CA LEU A 49 4.43 -10.92 8.03
C LEU A 49 4.51 -10.87 6.51
N GLY A 50 3.69 -10.03 5.87
CA GLY A 50 3.69 -9.82 4.42
C GLY A 50 5.02 -9.26 3.90
N CYS A 51 5.53 -8.19 4.50
CA CYS A 51 6.80 -7.59 4.10
C CYS A 51 8.01 -8.48 4.42
N ALA A 52 8.01 -9.20 5.55
CA ALA A 52 9.10 -10.10 5.91
C ALA A 52 9.20 -11.31 4.97
N THR A 53 8.05 -11.88 4.57
CA THR A 53 8.01 -12.97 3.59
C THR A 53 8.33 -12.46 2.18
N TRP A 54 7.86 -11.27 1.81
CA TRP A 54 8.22 -10.61 0.55
C TRP A 54 9.74 -10.40 0.47
N LEU A 55 10.35 -9.87 1.53
CA LEU A 55 11.79 -9.66 1.62
C LEU A 55 12.57 -10.92 1.25
N TRP A 56 12.13 -12.07 1.73
CA TRP A 56 12.74 -13.35 1.38
C TRP A 56 12.65 -13.65 -0.12
N VAL A 57 11.47 -13.48 -0.74
CA VAL A 57 11.30 -13.69 -2.18
C VAL A 57 12.13 -12.69 -3.00
N ALA A 58 12.23 -11.44 -2.55
CA ALA A 58 13.05 -10.41 -3.19
C ALA A 58 14.56 -10.77 -3.16
N VAL A 59 15.04 -11.32 -2.04
CA VAL A 59 16.41 -11.87 -1.91
C VAL A 59 16.64 -13.00 -2.91
N LEU A 60 15.70 -13.96 -3.00
CA LEU A 60 15.81 -15.09 -3.93
C LEU A 60 15.84 -14.67 -5.41
N ASN A 61 15.22 -13.54 -5.74
CA ASN A 61 15.22 -12.98 -7.10
C ASN A 61 16.32 -11.93 -7.32
N HIS A 62 17.18 -11.67 -6.34
CA HIS A 62 18.22 -10.64 -6.39
C HIS A 62 17.68 -9.25 -6.81
N LEU A 63 16.48 -8.90 -6.33
CA LEU A 63 15.84 -7.60 -6.52
C LEU A 63 16.25 -6.66 -5.38
N VAL A 64 17.45 -6.09 -5.49
CA VAL A 64 18.09 -5.31 -4.43
C VAL A 64 17.27 -4.09 -4.00
N GLY A 65 16.69 -3.34 -4.92
CA GLY A 65 15.82 -2.21 -4.59
C GLY A 65 14.55 -2.62 -3.85
N ASP A 66 13.94 -3.75 -4.23
CA ASP A 66 12.80 -4.31 -3.50
C ASP A 66 13.24 -4.81 -2.11
N ILE A 67 14.43 -5.44 -1.96
CA ILE A 67 15.01 -5.81 -0.65
C ILE A 67 15.09 -4.60 0.27
N PHE A 68 15.70 -3.50 -0.20
CA PHE A 68 15.79 -2.25 0.56
C PHE A 68 14.40 -1.72 0.94
N SER A 69 13.45 -1.78 0.01
CA SER A 69 12.06 -1.35 0.24
C SER A 69 11.38 -2.18 1.31
N GLN A 70 11.50 -3.51 1.28
CA GLN A 70 10.87 -4.39 2.26
C GLN A 70 11.49 -4.23 3.65
N ILE A 71 12.81 -4.01 3.76
CA ILE A 71 13.45 -3.69 5.05
C ILE A 71 12.87 -2.40 5.63
N PHE A 72 12.75 -1.35 4.80
CA PHE A 72 12.12 -0.11 5.20
C PHE A 72 10.67 -0.33 5.68
N TYR A 73 9.87 -1.08 4.92
CA TYR A 73 8.48 -1.35 5.29
C TYR A 73 8.35 -2.15 6.58
N VAL A 74 9.19 -3.15 6.81
CA VAL A 74 9.24 -3.92 8.07
C VAL A 74 9.44 -2.98 9.26
N VAL A 75 10.40 -2.05 9.18
CA VAL A 75 10.63 -1.05 10.23
C VAL A 75 9.40 -0.14 10.39
N MET A 76 8.82 0.29 9.27
CA MET A 76 7.64 1.16 9.28
C MET A 76 6.39 0.51 9.86
N GLN A 77 6.26 -0.82 9.87
CA GLN A 77 5.15 -1.49 10.56
C GLN A 77 5.15 -1.16 12.06
N PHE A 78 6.32 -1.14 12.72
CA PHE A 78 6.43 -0.80 14.14
C PHE A 78 6.14 0.68 14.40
N VAL A 79 6.67 1.56 13.53
CA VAL A 79 6.40 3.00 13.60
C VAL A 79 4.89 3.27 13.43
N GLY A 80 4.26 2.59 12.48
CA GLY A 80 2.84 2.68 12.21
C GLY A 80 1.98 2.26 13.41
N VAL A 81 2.30 1.13 14.06
CA VAL A 81 1.61 0.70 15.31
C VAL A 81 1.64 1.81 16.34
N TYR A 82 2.82 2.38 16.60
CA TYR A 82 2.99 3.42 17.61
C TYR A 82 2.18 4.68 17.30
N VAL A 83 2.24 5.15 16.04
CA VAL A 83 1.51 6.34 15.60
C VAL A 83 -0.01 6.10 15.66
N TRP A 84 -0.47 4.95 15.18
CA TRP A 84 -1.91 4.67 15.09
C TRP A 84 -2.53 4.43 16.46
N GLN A 85 -1.82 3.73 17.34
CA GLN A 85 -2.24 3.54 18.74
C GLN A 85 -2.46 4.90 19.42
N ARG A 86 -1.52 5.84 19.27
CA ARG A 86 -1.66 7.20 19.82
C ARG A 86 -2.86 7.95 19.25
N GLN A 87 -3.16 7.77 17.97
CA GLN A 87 -4.35 8.38 17.35
C GLN A 87 -5.64 7.79 17.92
N LEU A 88 -5.72 6.47 18.08
CA LEU A 88 -6.87 5.78 18.70
C LEU A 88 -7.07 6.21 20.15
N ASP A 89 -6.00 6.35 20.93
CA ASP A 89 -6.08 6.77 22.33
C ASP A 89 -6.57 8.23 22.43
N ARG A 90 -6.11 9.12 21.56
CA ARG A 90 -6.60 10.50 21.48
C ARG A 90 -8.08 10.57 21.15
N GLN A 91 -8.58 9.72 20.25
CA GLN A 91 -10.01 9.68 19.89
C GLN A 91 -10.88 9.18 21.07
N LYS A 92 -10.43 8.14 21.78
CA LYS A 92 -11.11 7.66 22.98
C LYS A 92 -11.22 8.74 24.06
N SER A 93 -10.16 9.51 24.25
CA SER A 93 -10.15 10.63 25.21
C SER A 93 -10.99 11.83 24.77
N ALA A 94 -11.21 12.01 23.45
CA ALA A 94 -11.97 13.13 22.90
C ALA A 94 -13.49 12.88 22.83
N GLY A 95 -13.98 11.70 23.21
CA GLY A 95 -15.42 11.35 23.15
C GLY A 95 -16.01 11.33 21.73
N SER A 96 -15.16 11.38 20.69
CA SER A 96 -15.58 11.42 19.30
C SER A 96 -15.95 10.04 18.78
N ASP A 97 -17.11 9.91 18.15
CA ASP A 97 -17.50 8.72 17.39
C ASP A 97 -16.35 8.31 16.45
N ALA A 98 -15.99 7.02 16.49
CA ALA A 98 -14.82 6.41 15.86
C ALA A 98 -14.76 6.54 14.32
N SER A 99 -15.71 7.27 13.72
CA SER A 99 -15.90 7.51 12.29
C SER A 99 -14.86 8.46 11.68
N ALA A 100 -14.13 9.23 12.50
CA ALA A 100 -13.24 10.30 12.04
C ALA A 100 -11.78 9.88 11.79
N VAL A 101 -11.45 8.58 11.78
CA VAL A 101 -10.08 8.09 11.50
C VAL A 101 -9.59 8.49 10.10
N GLY A 102 -10.50 8.83 9.18
CA GLY A 102 -10.16 9.23 7.80
C GLY A 102 -10.50 10.67 7.42
N SER A 103 -10.92 11.55 8.34
CA SER A 103 -11.41 12.90 8.02
C SER A 103 -10.58 14.04 8.61
N ALA A 104 -9.54 13.74 9.38
CA ALA A 104 -8.52 14.74 9.72
C ALA A 104 -7.62 14.95 8.50
N GLU A 105 -8.11 15.69 7.50
CA GLU A 105 -7.26 16.23 6.46
C GLU A 105 -6.23 17.11 7.16
N VAL A 106 -5.00 16.57 7.34
CA VAL A 106 -3.90 17.36 7.89
C VAL A 106 -3.71 18.49 6.91
N LYS A 107 -4.16 19.68 7.31
CA LYS A 107 -4.08 20.91 6.54
C LYS A 107 -2.72 20.94 5.87
N ALA A 108 -2.71 20.84 4.54
CA ALA A 108 -1.48 20.59 3.81
C ALA A 108 -0.43 21.60 4.25
N ARG A 109 0.58 21.12 4.97
CA ARG A 109 1.67 21.99 5.37
C ARG A 109 2.46 22.23 4.10
N ASN A 110 2.44 23.46 3.61
CA ASN A 110 3.27 23.86 2.49
C ASN A 110 4.72 23.53 2.85
N ILE A 111 5.26 22.56 2.13
CA ILE A 111 6.69 22.27 2.13
C ILE A 111 7.36 23.57 1.69
N THR A 112 8.25 24.11 2.51
CA THR A 112 9.02 25.27 2.09
C THR A 112 9.86 24.87 0.88
N TRP A 113 10.14 25.79 -0.05
CA TRP A 113 11.00 25.51 -1.21
C TRP A 113 12.30 24.77 -0.84
N TRP A 114 12.89 25.10 0.31
CA TRP A 114 14.07 24.43 0.87
C TRP A 114 13.81 22.98 1.31
N GLN A 115 12.68 22.69 1.94
CA GLN A 115 12.29 21.32 2.28
C GLN A 115 12.00 20.49 1.01
N GLY A 116 11.48 21.12 -0.04
CA GLY A 116 11.27 20.49 -1.34
C GLY A 116 12.58 20.13 -2.02
N LEU A 117 13.53 21.07 -2.06
CA LEU A 117 14.88 20.82 -2.59
C LEU A 117 15.60 19.72 -1.81
N LEU A 118 15.56 19.76 -0.47
CA LEU A 118 16.16 18.72 0.37
C LEU A 118 15.50 17.35 0.15
N ALA A 119 14.18 17.30 -0.02
CA ALA A 119 13.48 16.07 -0.35
C ALA A 119 13.94 15.49 -1.71
N VAL A 120 14.08 16.33 -2.74
CA VAL A 120 14.59 15.90 -4.06
C VAL A 120 16.01 15.37 -3.94
N VAL A 121 16.90 16.10 -3.26
CA VAL A 121 18.29 15.67 -3.05
C VAL A 121 18.34 14.34 -2.29
N PHE A 122 17.52 14.20 -1.24
CA PHE A 122 17.40 12.96 -0.49
C PHE A 122 16.92 11.79 -1.36
N THR A 123 15.87 12.00 -2.15
CA THR A 123 15.33 10.98 -3.09
C THR A 123 16.39 10.54 -4.08
N VAL A 124 17.13 11.47 -4.69
CA VAL A 124 18.21 11.17 -5.63
C VAL A 124 19.36 10.44 -4.93
N ALA A 125 19.75 10.87 -3.73
CA ALA A 125 20.81 10.22 -2.96
C ALA A 125 20.44 8.77 -2.61
N VAL A 126 19.22 8.53 -2.12
CA VAL A 126 18.72 7.18 -1.83
C VAL A 126 18.70 6.33 -3.10
N TYR A 127 18.19 6.86 -4.22
CA TYR A 127 18.19 6.16 -5.50
C TYR A 127 19.61 5.72 -5.92
N LEU A 128 20.57 6.64 -5.89
CA LEU A 128 21.96 6.35 -6.27
C LEU A 128 22.62 5.33 -5.34
N ILE A 129 22.35 5.38 -4.03
CA ILE A 129 22.85 4.39 -3.06
C ILE A 129 22.31 3.00 -3.39
N VAL A 130 21.01 2.89 -3.66
CA VAL A 130 20.40 1.60 -4.02
C VAL A 130 20.95 1.08 -5.34
N VAL A 131 21.03 1.92 -6.38
CA VAL A 131 21.60 1.53 -7.68
C VAL A 131 23.05 1.09 -7.56
N PHE A 132 23.89 1.86 -6.85
CA PHE A 132 25.29 1.52 -6.62
C PHE A 132 25.43 0.18 -5.88
N THR A 133 24.65 -0.03 -4.82
CA THR A 133 24.66 -1.27 -4.05
C THR A 133 24.17 -2.44 -4.90
N SER A 134 23.15 -2.21 -5.74
CA SER A 134 22.60 -3.21 -6.64
C SER A 134 23.62 -3.63 -7.71
N HIS A 135 24.38 -2.70 -8.28
CA HIS A 135 25.54 -3.03 -9.13
C HIS A 135 26.61 -3.84 -8.39
N ALA A 136 26.97 -3.45 -7.17
CA ALA A 136 28.02 -4.11 -6.40
C ALA A 136 27.65 -5.53 -5.92
N THR A 137 26.36 -5.83 -5.80
CA THR A 137 25.84 -7.10 -5.27
C THR A 137 25.22 -8.01 -6.34
N GLY A 138 25.29 -7.63 -7.62
CA GLY A 138 24.78 -8.43 -8.73
C GLY A 138 23.26 -8.41 -8.87
N GLY A 139 22.61 -7.29 -8.58
CA GLY A 139 21.17 -7.13 -8.76
C GLY A 139 20.72 -7.28 -10.21
N VAL A 140 19.49 -7.77 -10.41
CA VAL A 140 18.98 -8.12 -11.75
C VAL A 140 18.42 -6.90 -12.48
N GLN A 141 17.44 -6.21 -11.90
CA GLN A 141 16.70 -5.11 -12.54
C GLN A 141 17.13 -3.74 -12.00
N ILE A 142 18.43 -3.56 -11.85
CA ILE A 142 19.12 -2.50 -11.09
C ILE A 142 18.45 -1.11 -11.18
N TRP A 143 18.28 -0.59 -12.39
CA TRP A 143 17.80 0.79 -12.58
C TRP A 143 16.32 0.97 -12.22
N LEU A 144 15.48 -0.01 -12.60
CA LEU A 144 14.04 0.03 -12.39
C LEU A 144 13.70 -0.28 -10.94
N ASP A 145 14.31 -1.34 -10.40
CA ASP A 145 14.17 -1.79 -9.03
C ASP A 145 14.70 -0.76 -8.02
N GLY A 146 15.77 -0.04 -8.37
CA GLY A 146 16.33 1.04 -7.56
C GLY A 146 15.35 2.18 -7.26
N THR A 147 14.29 2.34 -8.08
CA THR A 147 13.27 3.38 -7.87
C THR A 147 12.28 3.05 -6.74
N LEU A 148 12.19 1.77 -6.33
CA LEU A 148 11.15 1.31 -5.40
C LEU A 148 11.27 1.94 -4.02
N LEU A 149 12.46 1.93 -3.41
CA LEU A 149 12.66 2.50 -2.07
C LEU A 149 12.35 4.00 -2.03
N PRO A 150 12.95 4.86 -2.89
CA PRO A 150 12.69 6.30 -2.81
C PRO A 150 11.21 6.64 -3.04
N LEU A 151 10.54 6.00 -4.00
CA LEU A 151 9.09 6.18 -4.20
C LEU A 151 8.28 5.64 -3.01
N GLY A 152 8.71 4.52 -2.43
CA GLY A 152 8.10 3.90 -1.28
C GLY A 152 8.15 4.78 -0.03
N ILE A 153 9.27 5.47 0.21
CA ILE A 153 9.40 6.46 1.28
C ILE A 153 8.42 7.61 1.06
N ILE A 154 8.32 8.14 -0.16
CA ILE A 154 7.38 9.22 -0.49
C ILE A 154 5.94 8.78 -0.22
N GLY A 155 5.53 7.62 -0.77
CA GLY A 155 4.19 7.07 -0.56
C GLY A 155 3.87 6.84 0.91
N GLN A 156 4.81 6.25 1.65
CA GLN A 156 4.65 5.97 3.08
C GLN A 156 4.55 7.25 3.92
N VAL A 157 5.36 8.27 3.65
CA VAL A 157 5.31 9.55 4.35
C VAL A 157 3.97 10.24 4.09
N LEU A 158 3.53 10.30 2.82
CA LEU A 158 2.25 10.89 2.46
C LEU A 158 1.08 10.16 3.14
N MET A 159 1.12 8.83 3.16
CA MET A 159 0.14 7.99 3.86
C MET A 159 0.13 8.26 5.36
N THR A 160 1.30 8.32 6.00
CA THR A 160 1.43 8.54 7.45
C THR A 160 0.80 9.87 7.89
N TYR A 161 0.88 10.89 7.04
CA TYR A 161 0.25 12.20 7.29
C TYR A 161 -1.16 12.33 6.68
N GLY A 162 -1.70 11.29 6.06
CA GLY A 162 -3.07 11.27 5.53
C GLY A 162 -3.29 12.09 4.25
N TYR A 163 -2.23 12.38 3.48
CA TYR A 163 -2.35 13.14 2.23
C TYR A 163 -3.03 12.32 1.13
N ARG A 164 -3.98 12.91 0.40
CA ARG A 164 -4.65 12.26 -0.75
C ARG A 164 -3.69 11.93 -1.90
N SER A 165 -2.64 12.75 -2.06
CA SER A 165 -1.59 12.55 -3.08
C SER A 165 -0.78 11.27 -2.89
N GLN A 166 -0.89 10.60 -1.72
CA GLN A 166 -0.27 9.29 -1.48
C GLN A 166 -0.64 8.28 -2.58
N TRP A 167 -1.87 8.33 -3.08
CA TRP A 167 -2.38 7.33 -4.02
C TRP A 167 -1.69 7.42 -5.37
N ILE A 168 -1.23 8.61 -5.75
CA ILE A 168 -0.44 8.80 -6.97
C ILE A 168 0.94 8.15 -6.81
N ALA A 169 1.58 8.31 -5.65
CA ALA A 169 2.87 7.69 -5.36
C ALA A 169 2.76 6.15 -5.34
N TRP A 170 1.72 5.61 -4.70
CA TRP A 170 1.45 4.17 -4.68
C TRP A 170 1.13 3.62 -6.07
N LEU A 171 0.31 4.33 -6.86
CA LEU A 171 -0.01 3.91 -8.23
C LEU A 171 1.23 3.85 -9.11
N LEU A 172 2.10 4.87 -9.04
CA LEU A 172 3.37 4.88 -9.78
C LEU A 172 4.26 3.70 -9.37
N LEU A 173 4.37 3.45 -8.07
CA LEU A 173 5.15 2.36 -7.52
C LEU A 173 4.57 0.99 -7.94
N ASP A 174 3.26 0.82 -7.92
CA ASP A 174 2.58 -0.42 -8.32
C ASP A 174 2.76 -0.70 -9.83
N VAL A 175 2.70 0.33 -10.68
CA VAL A 175 2.99 0.18 -12.13
C VAL A 175 4.41 -0.33 -12.34
N ILE A 176 5.39 0.26 -11.65
CA ILE A 176 6.80 -0.16 -11.73
C ILE A 176 6.94 -1.61 -11.25
N LYS A 177 6.31 -1.97 -10.12
CA LYS A 177 6.37 -3.33 -9.58
C LYS A 177 5.72 -4.36 -10.51
N VAL A 178 4.62 -4.03 -11.17
CA VAL A 178 4.01 -4.91 -12.19
C VAL A 178 5.03 -5.22 -13.30
N VAL A 179 5.78 -4.21 -13.77
CA VAL A 179 6.83 -4.41 -14.79
C VAL A 179 7.98 -5.27 -14.25
N ILE A 180 8.46 -5.00 -13.03
CA ILE A 180 9.56 -5.77 -12.40
C ILE A 180 9.16 -7.24 -12.27
N TRP A 181 8.00 -7.52 -11.70
CA TRP A 181 7.55 -8.89 -11.45
C TRP A 181 7.10 -9.60 -12.72
N TRP A 182 6.65 -8.86 -13.74
CA TRP A 182 6.45 -9.42 -15.08
C TRP A 182 7.78 -9.92 -15.68
N ASN A 183 8.81 -9.09 -15.66
CA ASN A 183 10.14 -9.48 -16.14
C ASN A 183 10.68 -10.68 -15.36
N GLN A 184 10.42 -10.71 -14.05
CA GLN A 184 10.86 -11.81 -13.20
C GLN A 184 10.10 -13.11 -13.49
N LEU A 185 8.81 -13.02 -13.77
CA LEU A 185 7.99 -14.16 -14.21
C LEU A 185 8.46 -14.68 -15.57
N ALA A 186 8.72 -13.79 -16.54
CA ALA A 186 9.23 -14.16 -17.86
C ALA A 186 10.63 -14.81 -17.79
N ALA A 187 11.45 -14.42 -16.81
CA ALA A 187 12.76 -15.02 -16.55
C ALA A 187 12.69 -16.33 -15.73
N GLY A 188 11.50 -16.78 -15.31
CA GLY A 188 11.33 -17.98 -14.49
C GLY A 188 11.81 -17.81 -13.04
N GLY A 189 11.72 -16.61 -12.49
CA GLY A 189 12.17 -16.29 -11.13
C GLY A 189 11.39 -17.04 -10.04
N PRO A 190 12.03 -17.42 -8.92
CA PRO A 190 11.37 -18.14 -7.83
C PRO A 190 10.18 -17.37 -7.25
N GLY A 191 9.00 -18.00 -7.12
CA GLY A 191 7.80 -17.37 -6.57
C GLY A 191 7.21 -16.24 -7.42
N ALA A 192 7.69 -16.04 -8.65
CA ALA A 192 7.35 -14.86 -9.44
C ALA A 192 5.87 -14.77 -9.82
N MET A 193 5.17 -15.89 -10.00
CA MET A 193 3.75 -15.90 -10.39
C MET A 193 2.86 -15.26 -9.32
N SER A 194 2.96 -15.72 -8.07
CA SER A 194 2.18 -15.16 -6.96
C SER A 194 2.55 -13.70 -6.69
N MET A 195 3.84 -13.36 -6.79
CA MET A 195 4.30 -11.99 -6.61
C MET A 195 3.81 -11.06 -7.72
N PHE A 196 3.80 -11.51 -8.99
CA PHE A 196 3.25 -10.74 -10.11
C PHE A 196 1.75 -10.48 -9.92
N VAL A 197 0.98 -11.52 -9.58
CA VAL A 197 -0.46 -11.36 -9.32
C VAL A 197 -0.72 -10.45 -8.13
N LEU A 198 0.12 -10.49 -7.09
CA LEU A 198 0.07 -9.52 -5.99
C LEU A 198 0.22 -8.08 -6.50
N GLN A 199 1.18 -7.80 -7.39
CA GLN A 199 1.35 -6.45 -7.93
C GLN A 199 0.15 -5.99 -8.74
N VAL A 200 -0.44 -6.87 -9.56
CA VAL A 200 -1.66 -6.54 -10.33
C VAL A 200 -2.82 -6.23 -9.38
N VAL A 201 -2.98 -7.02 -8.33
CA VAL A 201 -4.01 -6.82 -7.31
C VAL A 201 -3.80 -5.49 -6.56
N MET A 202 -2.56 -5.15 -6.22
CA MET A 202 -2.21 -3.87 -5.59
C MET A 202 -2.46 -2.70 -6.53
N LEU A 203 -2.09 -2.80 -7.81
CA LEU A 203 -2.35 -1.78 -8.82
C LEU A 203 -3.86 -1.48 -8.98
N VAL A 204 -4.69 -2.53 -9.08
CA VAL A 204 -6.15 -2.38 -9.12
C VAL A 204 -6.68 -1.69 -7.86
N ASN A 205 -6.13 -2.06 -6.70
CA ASN A 205 -6.46 -1.39 -5.43
C ASN A 205 -6.02 0.08 -5.43
N GLY A 206 -4.85 0.40 -5.99
CA GLY A 206 -4.36 1.78 -6.14
C GLY A 206 -5.31 2.64 -6.97
N PHE A 207 -5.84 2.11 -8.09
CA PHE A 207 -6.86 2.80 -8.88
C PHE A 207 -8.15 3.03 -8.08
N TYR A 208 -8.64 2.01 -7.38
CA TYR A 208 -9.82 2.13 -6.53
C TYR A 208 -9.63 3.18 -5.41
N GLY A 209 -8.51 3.10 -4.69
CA GLY A 209 -8.17 4.05 -3.63
C GLY A 209 -8.04 5.48 -4.14
N THR A 210 -7.40 5.68 -5.29
CA THR A 210 -7.34 6.98 -5.97
C THR A 210 -8.75 7.48 -6.28
N TRP A 211 -9.59 6.67 -6.92
CA TRP A 211 -10.95 7.09 -7.26
C TRP A 211 -11.76 7.52 -6.03
N VAL A 212 -11.78 6.68 -4.97
CA VAL A 212 -12.52 6.96 -3.73
C VAL A 212 -12.01 8.22 -3.05
N TRP A 213 -10.70 8.39 -2.90
CA TRP A 213 -10.14 9.51 -2.12
C TRP A 213 -10.24 10.86 -2.83
N PHE A 214 -10.22 10.88 -4.16
CA PHE A 214 -10.43 12.10 -4.92
C PHE A 214 -11.92 12.48 -5.05
N HIS A 215 -12.85 11.53 -4.86
CA HIS A 215 -14.30 11.79 -4.90
C HIS A 215 -14.96 11.83 -3.51
N LYS A 216 -14.20 11.67 -2.43
CA LYS A 216 -14.70 11.56 -1.05
C LYS A 216 -15.64 12.71 -0.66
N ASP A 217 -15.29 13.95 -1.01
CA ASP A 217 -16.10 15.14 -0.70
C ASP A 217 -17.47 15.12 -1.41
N SER A 218 -17.53 14.58 -2.64
CA SER A 218 -18.77 14.46 -3.40
C SER A 218 -19.70 13.36 -2.87
N VAL A 219 -19.12 12.26 -2.36
CA VAL A 219 -19.86 11.14 -1.77
C VAL A 219 -20.42 11.53 -0.40
N SER A 220 -19.61 12.18 0.44
CA SER A 220 -20.04 12.71 1.75
C SER A 220 -21.16 13.74 1.60
N ALA A 221 -21.01 14.70 0.69
CA ALA A 221 -22.03 15.73 0.43
C ALA A 221 -23.31 15.19 -0.24
N ALA A 222 -23.24 14.05 -0.93
CA ALA A 222 -24.42 13.37 -1.47
C ALA A 222 -25.16 12.57 -0.37
N ALA A 223 -24.41 11.93 0.53
CA ALA A 223 -24.96 11.18 1.66
C ALA A 223 -25.65 12.12 2.67
N GLU A 224 -25.04 13.26 3.00
CA GLU A 224 -25.67 14.29 3.86
C GLU A 224 -26.96 14.83 3.22
N ARG A 225 -26.94 15.21 1.94
CA ARG A 225 -28.14 15.65 1.21
C ARG A 225 -29.25 14.59 1.15
N ALA A 226 -28.89 13.31 1.06
CA ALA A 226 -29.87 12.21 1.09
C ALA A 226 -30.48 12.02 2.50
N SER A 227 -29.71 12.28 3.56
CA SER A 227 -30.21 12.23 4.94
C SER A 227 -31.06 13.45 5.34
N GLU A 228 -30.86 14.59 4.67
CA GLU A 228 -31.62 15.82 4.87
C GLU A 228 -32.92 15.88 4.06
N GLN A 229 -33.12 14.98 3.09
CA GLN A 229 -34.40 14.89 2.38
C GLN A 229 -35.49 14.38 3.33
N PRO A 230 -36.57 15.15 3.56
CA PRO A 230 -37.67 14.65 4.37
C PRO A 230 -38.25 13.44 3.67
N VAL A 231 -38.42 12.34 4.43
CA VAL A 231 -39.15 11.15 3.98
C VAL A 231 -40.51 11.62 3.47
N ALA A 232 -40.64 11.74 2.15
CA ALA A 232 -41.90 12.12 1.53
C ALA A 232 -42.94 11.10 2.01
N ALA A 233 -43.95 11.60 2.71
CA ALA A 233 -45.00 10.81 3.33
C ALA A 233 -45.52 9.79 2.31
N GLN A 234 -45.33 8.50 2.60
CA GLN A 234 -45.97 7.43 1.85
C GLN A 234 -47.49 7.71 1.89
N PRO A 235 -48.19 7.74 0.73
CA PRO A 235 -49.62 7.96 0.74
C PRO A 235 -50.26 6.80 1.49
N ALA A 236 -51.03 7.13 2.52
CA ALA A 236 -51.76 6.17 3.33
C ALA A 236 -52.61 5.28 2.41
N VAL A 237 -52.30 3.99 2.38
CA VAL A 237 -53.14 2.99 1.72
C VAL A 237 -54.48 3.00 2.44
N ALA A 238 -55.48 3.60 1.79
CA ALA A 238 -56.85 3.56 2.24
C ALA A 238 -57.28 2.08 2.32
N LYS A 239 -57.56 1.61 3.53
CA LYS A 239 -58.23 0.33 3.75
C LYS A 239 -59.64 0.44 3.19
N ALA A 240 -59.95 -0.36 2.18
CA ALA A 240 -61.30 -0.73 1.79
C ALA A 240 -61.64 -2.09 2.40
#